data_AF-A0A9E0LSD0-F1
#
_entry.id   AF-A0A9E0LSD0-F1
#
_cell.length_a   1.000
_cell.length_b   1.000
_cell.length_c   1.000
_cell.angle_alpha   90.00
_cell.angle_beta   90.00
_cell.angle_gamma   90.00
#
_symmetry.space_group_name_H-M   'P 1'
#
loop_
_entity.id
_entity.type
_entity.pdbx_description
1 polymer ?
#
loop_
_entity_poly.entity_id
_entity_poly.type
_entity_poly.pdbx_seq_one_letter_code
_entity_poly.pdbx_strand_id
1 'polypeptide(L)'
;MQLNEFQGLILTNHALKRMSERGITKKDIWETYKFPDAQVEKENNTTERRKKLQAREISIIFKRNLKNEVIVLSCWMEPPLPGSKDAKEKAWWQKYKKAGFFKKFWLTFLKQLGL
;
A
#
# COMPACT_ATOMS: atom_id res chain seq x y z
N MET A 1 7.41 -4.27 -20.78
CA MET A 1 6.75 -3.77 -19.54
C MET A 1 5.64 -2.81 -19.99
N GLN A 2 4.36 -3.14 -19.82
CA GLN A 2 3.27 -2.25 -20.23
C GLN A 2 3.12 -1.15 -19.18
N LEU A 3 3.46 0.08 -19.54
CA LEU A 3 3.24 1.25 -18.71
C LEU A 3 1.82 1.73 -18.96
N ASN A 4 1.00 1.79 -17.91
CA ASN A 4 -0.35 2.36 -18.00
C ASN A 4 -0.28 3.82 -17.60
N GLU A 5 -0.65 4.70 -18.52
CA GLU A 5 -0.71 6.13 -18.25
C GLU A 5 -2.13 6.55 -17.88
N PHE A 6 -2.23 7.44 -16.89
CA PHE A 6 -3.49 8.07 -16.53
C PHE A 6 -3.22 9.50 -16.03
N GLN A 7 -3.69 10.49 -16.80
CA GLN A 7 -3.58 11.92 -16.46
C GLN A 7 -2.16 12.35 -16.05
N GLY A 8 -1.15 11.90 -16.82
CA GLY A 8 0.27 12.23 -16.58
C GLY A 8 0.97 11.37 -15.52
N LEU A 9 0.30 10.35 -14.98
CA LEU A 9 0.89 9.37 -14.07
C LEU A 9 1.20 8.07 -14.80
N ILE A 10 2.45 7.62 -14.68
CA ILE A 10 2.89 6.32 -15.17
C ILE A 10 2.70 5.29 -14.05
N LEU A 11 1.76 4.37 -14.23
CA LEU A 11 1.45 3.31 -13.28
C LEU A 11 2.26 2.06 -13.62
N THR A 12 3.09 1.61 -12.67
CA THR A 12 3.82 0.35 -12.80
C THR A 12 2.88 -0.86 -12.66
N ASN A 13 3.29 -2.01 -13.19
CA ASN A 13 2.57 -3.27 -13.01
C ASN A 13 2.34 -3.61 -11.53
N HIS A 14 3.30 -3.28 -10.66
CA HIS A 14 3.15 -3.48 -9.22
C HIS A 14 2.03 -2.60 -8.66
N ALA A 15 2.01 -1.31 -9.00
CA ALA A 15 0.96 -0.39 -8.58
C ALA A 15 -0.42 -0.86 -9.07
N LEU A 16 -0.56 -1.24 -10.35
CA LEU A 16 -1.83 -1.74 -10.92
C LEU A 16 -2.32 -3.00 -10.19
N LYS A 17 -1.42 -3.92 -9.87
CA LYS A 17 -1.77 -5.12 -9.08
C LYS A 17 -2.30 -4.74 -7.70
N ARG A 18 -1.62 -3.84 -6.99
CA ARG A 18 -2.06 -3.36 -5.66
C ARG A 18 -3.40 -2.64 -5.72
N MET A 19 -3.63 -1.86 -6.79
CA MET A 19 -4.91 -1.20 -7.03
C MET A 19 -6.04 -2.22 -7.15
N SER A 20 -5.85 -3.25 -7.97
CA SER A 20 -6.84 -4.31 -8.17
C SER A 20 -7.11 -5.11 -6.90
N GLU A 21 -6.06 -5.45 -6.13
CA GLU A 21 -6.19 -6.21 -4.87
C GLU A 21 -6.94 -5.43 -3.77
N ARG A 22 -6.91 -4.10 -3.83
CA ARG A 22 -7.42 -3.21 -2.78
C ARG A 22 -8.61 -2.38 -3.20
N GLY A 23 -9.11 -2.57 -4.42
CA GLY A 23 -10.22 -1.78 -4.97
C GLY A 23 -9.91 -0.28 -5.05
N ILE A 24 -8.65 0.08 -5.30
CA ILE A 24 -8.23 1.47 -5.49
C ILE A 24 -8.36 1.80 -6.98
N THR A 25 -9.08 2.87 -7.31
CA THR A 25 -9.30 3.27 -8.70
C THR A 25 -8.17 4.18 -9.21
N LYS A 26 -8.01 4.28 -10.54
CA LYS A 26 -7.07 5.24 -11.15
C LYS A 26 -7.39 6.69 -10.75
N LYS A 27 -8.68 7.00 -10.56
CA LYS A 27 -9.15 8.30 -10.08
C LYS A 27 -8.66 8.59 -8.66
N ASP A 28 -8.75 7.62 -7.75
CA ASP A 28 -8.26 7.78 -6.36
C ASP A 28 -6.76 8.08 -6.34
N ILE A 29 -5.97 7.35 -7.14
CA ILE A 29 -4.52 7.59 -7.28
C ILE A 29 -4.23 9.00 -7.79
N TRP A 30 -4.94 9.43 -8.84
CA TRP A 30 -4.77 10.77 -9.39
C TRP A 30 -5.16 11.85 -8.40
N GLU A 31 -6.25 11.66 -7.66
CA GLU A 31 -6.73 12.61 -6.67
C GLU A 31 -5.77 12.71 -5.48
N THR A 32 -5.24 11.58 -4.98
CA THR A 32 -4.19 11.55 -3.96
C THR A 32 -2.90 12.21 -4.44
N TYR A 33 -2.55 12.05 -5.72
CA TYR A 33 -1.39 12.71 -6.29
C TYR A 33 -1.60 14.22 -6.38
N LYS A 34 -2.73 14.68 -6.93
CA LYS A 34 -2.96 16.10 -7.22
C LYS A 34 -3.29 16.91 -5.98
N PHE A 35 -4.03 16.34 -5.04
CA PHE A 35 -4.56 17.01 -3.86
C PHE A 35 -4.31 16.17 -2.58
N PRO A 36 -3.03 15.98 -2.19
CA PRO A 36 -2.70 15.22 -0.99
C PRO A 36 -3.04 15.99 0.28
N ASP A 37 -3.43 15.27 1.33
CA ASP A 37 -3.54 15.83 2.68
C ASP A 37 -2.19 15.83 3.39
N ALA A 38 -1.31 14.89 3.03
CA ALA A 38 0.05 14.79 3.56
C ALA A 38 1.04 14.34 2.49
N GLN A 39 2.28 14.82 2.61
CA GLN A 39 3.41 14.40 1.79
C GLN A 39 4.61 14.10 2.68
N VAL A 40 5.30 12.99 2.40
CA VAL A 40 6.50 12.56 3.11
C VAL A 40 7.55 12.12 2.10
N GLU A 41 8.74 12.68 2.18
CA GLU A 41 9.88 12.18 1.41
C GLU A 41 10.42 10.91 2.07
N LYS A 42 10.76 9.93 1.23
CA LYS A 42 11.29 8.63 1.64
C LYS A 42 12.64 8.40 0.98
N GLU A 43 13.31 7.37 1.47
CA GLU A 43 14.56 6.89 0.90
C GLU A 43 14.42 6.60 -0.61
N ASN A 44 15.57 6.55 -1.30
CA ASN A 44 15.66 6.26 -2.73
C ASN A 44 14.92 7.27 -3.64
N ASN A 45 14.87 8.55 -3.25
CA ASN A 45 14.21 9.63 -4.00
C ASN A 45 12.75 9.32 -4.30
N THR A 46 12.08 8.67 -3.35
CA THR A 46 10.65 8.40 -3.44
C THR A 46 9.88 9.36 -2.57
N THR A 47 8.66 9.67 -2.98
CA THR A 47 7.75 10.51 -2.21
C THR A 47 6.47 9.74 -1.96
N GLU A 48 6.06 9.71 -0.71
CA GLU A 48 4.74 9.24 -0.30
C GLU A 48 3.77 10.42 -0.25
N ARG A 49 2.62 10.29 -0.90
CA ARG A 49 1.48 11.20 -0.73
C ARG A 49 0.31 10.42 -0.14
N ARG A 50 -0.37 11.01 0.83
CA ARG A 50 -1.54 10.42 1.48
C ARG A 50 -2.74 11.33 1.34
N LYS A 51 -3.91 10.73 1.17
CA LYS A 51 -5.19 11.42 1.12
C LYS A 51 -6.26 10.58 1.79
N LYS A 52 -7.08 11.20 2.62
CA LYS A 52 -8.29 10.61 3.18
C LYS A 52 -9.42 10.74 2.17
N LEU A 53 -9.88 9.59 1.69
CA LEU A 53 -11.03 9.46 0.79
C LEU A 53 -12.12 8.68 1.54
N GLN A 54 -13.20 9.37 1.89
CA GLN A 54 -14.30 8.82 2.69
C GLN A 54 -13.79 8.26 4.03
N ALA A 55 -13.98 6.95 4.27
CA ALA A 55 -13.56 6.26 5.49
C ALA A 55 -12.20 5.55 5.37
N ARG A 56 -11.40 5.90 4.34
CA ARG A 56 -10.12 5.24 4.06
C ARG A 56 -9.04 6.26 3.73
N GLU A 57 -7.81 5.95 4.06
CA GLU A 57 -6.62 6.69 3.67
C GLU A 57 -5.94 5.95 2.51
N ILE A 58 -5.74 6.65 1.40
CA ILE A 58 -4.98 6.15 0.25
C ILE A 58 -3.59 6.75 0.30
N SER A 59 -2.58 5.88 0.26
CA SER A 59 -1.18 6.28 0.18
C SER A 59 -0.60 5.86 -1.17
N ILE A 60 0.07 6.77 -1.85
CA ILE A 60 0.79 6.50 -3.09
C ILE A 60 2.28 6.73 -2.87
N ILE A 61 3.11 5.85 -3.39
CA ILE A 61 4.56 6.01 -3.42
C ILE A 61 4.95 6.21 -4.88
N PHE A 62 5.55 7.35 -5.18
CA PHE A 62 5.99 7.69 -6.52
C PHE A 62 7.42 8.21 -6.52
N LYS A 63 8.03 8.23 -7.71
CA LYS A 63 9.28 8.96 -7.96
C LYS A 63 9.17 9.70 -9.29
N ARG A 64 10.03 10.68 -9.49
CA ARG A 64 10.21 11.34 -10.79
C ARG A 64 11.42 10.75 -11.50
N ASN A 65 11.32 10.54 -12.80
CA ASN A 65 12.47 10.15 -13.61
C ASN A 65 13.21 11.37 -14.16
N LEU A 66 14.27 11.14 -14.94
CA LEU A 66 15.09 12.19 -15.55
C LEU A 66 14.30 13.05 -16.56
N LYS A 67 13.18 12.54 -17.10
CA LYS A 67 12.27 13.27 -17.98
C LYS A 67 11.17 14.02 -17.23
N ASN A 68 11.27 14.10 -15.90
CA ASN A 68 10.27 14.68 -15.00
C ASN A 68 8.89 14.00 -15.06
N GLU A 69 8.83 12.77 -15.56
CA GLU A 69 7.62 11.95 -15.56
C GLU A 69 7.41 11.33 -14.18
N VAL A 70 6.14 11.21 -13.76
CA VAL A 70 5.77 10.71 -12.45
C VAL A 70 5.48 9.22 -12.53
N ILE A 71 6.34 8.41 -11.90
CA ILE A 71 6.21 6.96 -11.88
C ILE A 71 5.66 6.51 -10.53
N VAL A 72 4.45 5.98 -10.52
CA VAL A 72 3.80 5.41 -9.34
C VAL A 72 4.29 3.98 -9.14
N LEU A 73 5.05 3.78 -8.06
CA LEU A 73 5.70 2.52 -7.72
C LEU A 73 4.76 1.59 -6.97
N SER A 74 4.01 2.13 -6.01
CA SER A 74 3.11 1.34 -5.16
C SER A 74 1.97 2.20 -4.63
N CYS A 75 0.87 1.55 -4.24
CA CYS A 75 -0.25 2.20 -3.59
C CYS A 75 -0.84 1.31 -2.49
N TRP A 76 -1.37 1.94 -1.46
CA TRP A 76 -1.85 1.33 -0.25
C TRP A 76 -3.16 1.98 0.19
N MET A 77 -3.94 1.24 0.97
CA MET A 77 -5.20 1.71 1.54
C MET A 77 -5.32 1.26 2.98
N GLU A 78 -5.68 2.18 3.87
CA GLU A 78 -5.89 1.94 5.29
C GLU A 78 -7.29 2.43 5.69
N PRO A 79 -8.16 1.61 6.30
CA PRO A 79 -8.00 0.19 6.58
C PRO A 79 -8.02 -0.68 5.30
N PRO A 80 -7.39 -1.87 5.34
CA PRO A 80 -7.44 -2.82 4.22
C PRO A 80 -8.88 -3.32 4.01
N LEU A 81 -9.20 -3.74 2.78
CA LEU A 81 -10.52 -4.31 2.49
C LEU A 81 -10.81 -5.53 3.38
N PRO A 82 -12.03 -5.66 3.93
CA PRO A 82 -12.41 -6.84 4.71
C PRO A 82 -12.26 -8.09 3.83
N GLY A 83 -11.61 -9.12 4.36
CA GLY A 83 -11.34 -10.38 3.64
C GLY A 83 -10.08 -10.39 2.76
N SER A 84 -9.42 -9.25 2.55
CA SER A 84 -8.12 -9.18 1.85
C SER A 84 -7.01 -9.90 2.64
N LYS A 85 -5.92 -10.29 1.96
CA LYS A 85 -4.73 -10.85 2.61
C LYS A 85 -4.19 -9.92 3.71
N ASP A 86 -4.12 -8.62 3.39
CA ASP A 86 -3.67 -7.59 4.33
C ASP A 86 -4.56 -7.53 5.60
N ALA A 87 -5.88 -7.69 5.47
CA ALA A 87 -6.78 -7.73 6.62
C ALA A 87 -6.56 -8.98 7.49
N LYS A 88 -6.31 -10.14 6.89
CA LYS A 88 -5.99 -11.39 7.62
C LYS A 88 -4.67 -11.28 8.37
N GLU A 89 -3.65 -10.72 7.73
CA GLU A 89 -2.34 -10.49 8.35
C GLU A 89 -2.44 -9.51 9.51
N LYS A 90 -3.18 -8.40 9.33
CA LYS A 90 -3.41 -7.43 10.40
C LYS A 90 -4.14 -8.07 11.59
N ALA A 91 -5.17 -8.87 11.33
CA ALA A 91 -5.89 -9.59 12.38
C ALA A 91 -5.01 -10.62 13.12
N TRP A 92 -4.18 -11.36 12.39
CA TRP A 92 -3.21 -12.30 12.98
C TRP A 92 -2.18 -11.56 13.84
N TRP A 93 -1.63 -10.45 13.35
CA TRP A 93 -0.66 -9.63 14.09
C TRP A 93 -1.26 -9.05 15.38
N GLN A 94 -2.52 -8.60 15.33
CA GLN A 94 -3.23 -8.13 16.52
C GLN A 94 -3.43 -9.26 17.54
N LYS A 95 -3.75 -10.49 17.09
CA LYS A 95 -3.82 -11.67 17.96
C LYS A 95 -2.46 -12.01 18.57
N TYR A 96 -1.38 -11.94 17.78
CA TYR A 96 -0.01 -12.17 18.25
C TYR A 96 0.43 -11.13 19.29
N LYS A 97 0.17 -9.83 19.06
CA LYS A 97 0.51 -8.77 20.02
C LYS A 97 -0.16 -8.98 21.38
N LYS A 98 -1.43 -9.39 21.39
CA LYS A 98 -2.22 -9.68 22.60
C LYS A 98 -1.84 -11.00 23.30
N ALA A 99 -1.01 -11.83 22.68
CA ALA A 99 -0.59 -13.11 23.24
C ALA A 99 0.58 -12.96 24.24
N GLY A 100 0.57 -13.74 25.33
CA GLY A 100 1.69 -13.83 26.27
C GLY A 100 2.95 -14.48 25.66
N PHE A 101 4.09 -14.34 26.34
CA PHE A 101 5.43 -14.75 25.87
C PHE A 101 5.49 -16.20 25.35
N PHE A 102 4.97 -17.18 26.11
CA PHE A 102 4.96 -18.59 25.70
C PHE A 102 4.09 -18.85 24.46
N LYS A 103 2.96 -18.15 24.33
CA LYS A 103 2.06 -18.30 23.18
C LYS A 103 2.68 -17.69 21.92
N LYS A 104 3.48 -16.63 22.05
CA LYS A 104 4.28 -16.06 20.96
C LYS A 104 5.38 -17.03 20.49
N PHE A 105 6.06 -17.69 21.43
CA PHE A 105 7.06 -18.71 21.12
C PHE A 105 6.43 -19.89 20.36
N TRP A 106 5.30 -20.42 20.85
CA TRP A 106 4.60 -21.53 20.21
C TRP A 106 4.06 -21.17 18.81
N LEU A 107 3.51 -19.96 18.64
CA LEU A 107 3.05 -19.47 17.33
C LEU A 107 4.19 -19.31 16.32
N THR A 108 5.37 -18.89 16.78
CA THR A 108 6.55 -18.78 15.92
C THR A 108 7.08 -20.15 15.52
N PHE A 109 7.09 -21.11 16.46
CA PHE A 109 7.51 -22.49 16.23
C PHE A 109 6.61 -23.22 15.23
N LEU A 110 5.28 -23.14 15.39
CA LEU A 110 4.32 -23.75 14.45
C LEU A 110 4.46 -23.18 13.03
N LYS A 111 4.65 -21.85 12.92
CA LYS A 111 4.85 -21.18 11.63
C LYS A 111 6.13 -21.65 10.93
N GLN A 112 7.20 -21.94 11.69
CA GLN A 112 8.45 -22.45 11.13
C GLN A 112 8.34 -23.90 10.63
N LEU A 113 7.38 -24.66 11.14
CA LEU A 113 7.05 -26.03 10.70
C LEU A 113 6.04 -26.07 9.53
N GLY A 114 5.62 -24.92 8.99
CA GLY A 114 4.75 -24.85 7.81
C GLY A 114 3.25 -25.04 8.11
N LEU A 115 2.83 -24.88 9.37
CA LEU A 115 1.44 -24.91 9.83
C LEU A 115 0.87 -23.51 10.07
#